data_AF-A0AAU9Q286-F1
#
_entry.id   AF-A0AAU9Q286-F1
#
_cell.length_a   1.000
_cell.length_b   1.000
_cell.length_c   1.000
_cell.angle_alpha   90.00
_cell.angle_beta   90.00
_cell.angle_gamma   90.00
#
_symmetry.space_group_name_H-M   'P 1'
#
loop_
_entity.id
_entity.type
_entity.pdbx_description
1 polymer ?
#
loop_
_entity_poly.entity_id
_entity_poly.type
_entity_poly.pdbx_seq_one_letter_code
_entity_poly.pdbx_strand_id
1 'polypeptide(L)'
;MVKNATYLPPAWLLVLIGLVLNIAAIVLTSVVLDKLGKETSLLADQKADNLYSIQLAWNSVETLERKREVLLLHLHLSQSEAVSEEMNQVLQGHLSAWTGGKVSAIEITQLPNLMSEINQAQTNYRNRIDSYYLENLEVTEVMSSLEEKIAWYKSIGLFLQVFGLALILARDLARKP
;
A
#
# COMPACT_ATOMS: atom_id res chain seq x y z
N MET A 1 -6.84 -12.61 -70.22
CA MET A 1 -5.74 -12.31 -69.27
C MET A 1 -6.22 -11.23 -68.32
N VAL A 2 -6.63 -11.61 -67.11
CA VAL A 2 -7.12 -10.67 -66.09
C VAL A 2 -5.89 -10.01 -65.46
N LYS A 3 -5.69 -8.71 -65.74
CA LYS A 3 -4.70 -7.89 -65.04
C LYS A 3 -5.20 -7.68 -63.61
N ASN A 4 -4.69 -8.46 -62.67
CA ASN A 4 -4.86 -8.17 -61.25
C ASN A 4 -4.06 -6.90 -60.95
N ALA A 5 -4.74 -5.76 -60.93
CA ALA A 5 -4.18 -4.51 -60.43
C ALA A 5 -4.01 -4.65 -58.92
N THR A 6 -2.83 -5.08 -58.49
CA THR A 6 -2.38 -4.97 -57.11
C THR A 6 -2.29 -3.48 -56.78
N TYR A 7 -3.33 -2.94 -56.14
CA TYR A 7 -3.33 -1.63 -55.53
C TYR A 7 -2.32 -1.63 -54.38
N LEU A 8 -1.05 -1.44 -54.68
CA LEU A 8 -0.05 -1.11 -53.67
C LEU A 8 -0.32 0.32 -53.21
N PRO A 9 -0.57 0.56 -51.90
CA PRO A 9 -0.80 1.90 -51.41
C PRO A 9 0.38 2.81 -51.75
N PRO A 10 0.16 4.09 -52.06
CA PRO A 10 1.23 5.02 -52.39
C PRO A 10 2.28 5.09 -51.28
N ALA A 11 3.55 5.09 -51.64
CA ALA A 11 4.67 5.05 -50.68
C ALA A 11 4.63 6.17 -49.62
N TRP A 12 4.12 7.36 -49.97
CA TRP A 12 3.98 8.47 -49.01
C TRP A 12 2.94 8.18 -47.91
N LEU A 13 1.91 7.39 -48.22
CA LEU A 13 0.86 7.02 -47.28
C LEU A 13 1.40 6.06 -46.22
N LEU A 14 2.28 5.12 -46.59
CA LEU A 14 2.94 4.19 -45.66
C LEU A 14 3.80 4.93 -44.62
N VAL A 15 4.56 5.94 -45.07
CA VAL A 15 5.38 6.79 -44.19
C VAL A 15 4.49 7.60 -43.25
N LEU A 16 3.42 8.20 -43.76
CA LEU A 16 2.49 8.98 -42.94
C LEU A 16 1.84 8.12 -41.87
N ILE A 17 1.37 6.91 -42.21
CA ILE A 17 0.82 5.96 -41.24
C ILE A 17 1.88 5.57 -40.21
N GLY A 18 3.10 5.23 -40.63
CA GLY A 18 4.18 4.87 -39.71
C GLY A 18 4.54 5.99 -38.73
N LEU A 19 4.50 7.24 -39.18
CA LEU A 19 4.76 8.41 -38.35
C LEU A 19 3.61 8.66 -37.36
N VAL A 20 2.36 8.55 -37.80
CA VAL A 20 1.17 8.64 -36.92
C VAL A 20 1.21 7.57 -35.84
N LEU A 21 1.55 6.32 -36.18
CA LEU A 21 1.65 5.24 -35.21
C LEU A 21 2.74 5.48 -34.16
N ASN A 22 3.89 6.02 -34.56
CA ASN A 22 4.95 6.40 -33.63
C ASN A 22 4.51 7.53 -32.68
N ILE A 23 3.84 8.57 -33.19
CA ILE A 23 3.30 9.64 -32.36
C ILE A 23 2.25 9.08 -31.39
N ALA A 24 1.33 8.24 -31.89
CA ALA A 24 0.32 7.60 -31.07
C ALA A 24 0.94 6.75 -29.94
N ALA A 25 2.02 6.03 -30.24
CA ALA A 25 2.76 5.29 -29.23
C ALA A 25 3.33 6.21 -28.14
N ILE A 26 3.97 7.32 -28.52
CA ILE A 26 4.53 8.29 -27.56
C ILE A 26 3.43 8.90 -26.68
N VAL A 27 2.30 9.28 -27.27
CA VAL A 27 1.16 9.86 -26.53
C VAL A 27 0.55 8.82 -25.59
N LEU A 28 0.36 7.57 -26.05
CA LEU A 28 -0.14 6.48 -25.23
C LEU A 28 0.78 6.23 -24.04
N THR A 29 2.08 6.11 -24.30
CA THR A 29 3.10 5.87 -23.26
C THR A 29 3.16 7.03 -22.27
N SER A 30 3.23 8.28 -22.74
CA SER A 30 3.35 9.43 -21.83
C SER A 30 2.08 9.66 -21.01
N VAL A 31 0.90 9.73 -21.62
CA VAL A 31 -0.31 10.13 -20.89
C VAL A 31 -0.83 8.98 -20.02
N VAL A 32 -0.89 7.77 -20.55
CA VAL A 32 -1.53 6.65 -19.84
C VAL A 32 -0.59 6.05 -18.80
N LEU A 33 0.69 5.86 -19.11
CA LEU A 33 1.62 5.29 -18.13
C LEU A 33 1.94 6.28 -17.01
N ASP A 34 2.00 7.59 -17.28
CA ASP A 34 2.21 8.56 -16.19
C ASP A 34 1.02 8.56 -15.23
N LYS A 35 -0.20 8.46 -15.75
CA LYS A 35 -1.40 8.39 -14.89
C LYS A 35 -1.38 7.12 -14.04
N LEU A 36 -1.19 5.96 -14.65
CA LEU A 36 -1.15 4.67 -13.93
C LEU A 36 0.02 4.64 -12.94
N GLY A 37 1.18 5.17 -13.33
CA GLY A 37 2.36 5.26 -12.47
C GLY A 37 2.14 6.13 -11.24
N LYS A 38 1.44 7.27 -11.39
CA LYS A 38 1.04 8.11 -10.24
C LYS A 38 0.09 7.37 -9.30
N GLU A 39 -0.90 6.66 -9.85
CA GLU A 39 -1.85 5.88 -9.06
C GLU A 39 -1.14 4.76 -8.29
N THR A 40 -0.24 4.02 -8.93
CA THR A 40 0.61 3.01 -8.27
C THR A 40 1.48 3.63 -7.17
N SER A 41 2.04 4.82 -7.39
CA SER A 41 2.83 5.52 -6.36
C SER A 41 1.99 5.90 -5.14
N LEU A 42 0.78 6.45 -5.35
CA LEU A 42 -0.12 6.81 -4.25
C LEU A 42 -0.51 5.57 -3.42
N LEU A 43 -0.80 4.45 -4.09
CA LEU A 43 -1.11 3.19 -3.42
C LEU A 43 0.11 2.63 -2.66
N ALA A 44 1.32 2.81 -3.19
CA ALA A 44 2.55 2.42 -2.51
C ALA A 44 2.78 3.25 -1.23
N ASP A 45 2.51 4.56 -1.28
CA ASP A 45 2.58 5.44 -0.12
C ASP A 45 1.53 5.04 0.93
N GLN A 46 0.28 4.80 0.54
CA GLN A 46 -0.77 4.31 1.44
C GLN A 46 -0.37 2.98 2.11
N LYS A 47 0.20 2.04 1.34
CA LYS A 47 0.68 0.77 1.89
C LYS A 47 1.79 0.96 2.93
N ALA A 48 2.70 1.90 2.69
CA ALA A 48 3.77 2.24 3.62
C ALA A 48 3.23 2.87 4.91
N ASP A 49 2.25 3.79 4.79
CA ASP A 49 1.59 4.42 5.93
C ASP A 49 0.82 3.40 6.80
N ASN A 50 0.13 2.46 6.16
CA ASN A 50 -0.55 1.37 6.82
C ASN A 50 0.43 0.43 7.54
N LEU A 51 1.57 0.09 6.91
CA LEU A 51 2.61 -0.72 7.54
C LEU A 51 3.20 -0.01 8.78
N TYR A 52 3.44 1.29 8.68
CA TYR A 52 3.87 2.10 9.82
C TYR A 52 2.84 2.07 10.96
N SER A 53 1.55 2.22 10.63
CA SER A 53 0.45 2.18 11.59
C SER A 53 0.33 0.82 12.28
N ILE A 54 0.55 -0.28 11.55
CA ILE A 54 0.64 -1.64 12.09
C ILE A 54 1.80 -1.74 13.09
N GLN A 55 2.99 -1.23 12.74
CA GLN A 55 4.14 -1.27 13.64
C GLN A 55 3.88 -0.51 14.94
N LEU A 56 3.28 0.68 14.85
CA LEU A 56 2.92 1.48 16.02
C LEU A 56 1.91 0.75 16.92
N ALA A 57 0.91 0.11 16.33
CA ALA A 57 -0.08 -0.68 17.07
C ALA A 57 0.56 -1.90 17.74
N TRP A 58 1.47 -2.61 17.06
CA TRP A 58 2.25 -3.71 17.66
C TRP A 58 3.10 -3.26 18.85
N ASN A 59 3.83 -2.16 18.69
CA ASN A 59 4.60 -1.56 19.78
C ASN A 59 3.71 -1.21 20.98
N SER A 60 2.48 -0.77 20.73
CA SER A 60 1.50 -0.44 21.76
C SER A 60 1.00 -1.68 22.50
N VAL A 61 0.71 -2.78 21.78
CA VAL A 61 0.35 -4.07 22.38
C VAL A 61 1.47 -4.60 23.27
N GLU A 62 2.72 -4.60 22.77
CA GLU A 62 3.88 -5.07 23.51
C GLU A 62 4.15 -4.20 24.74
N THR A 63 4.01 -2.88 24.61
CA THR A 63 4.14 -1.96 25.75
C THR A 63 3.08 -2.23 26.80
N LEU A 64 1.82 -2.48 26.40
CA LEU A 64 0.75 -2.85 27.33
C LEU A 64 1.05 -4.18 28.05
N GLU A 65 1.60 -5.18 27.35
CA GLU A 65 2.03 -6.43 27.99
C GLU A 65 3.12 -6.20 29.03
N ARG A 66 4.17 -5.45 28.69
CA ARG A 66 5.22 -5.08 29.67
C ARG A 66 4.65 -4.32 30.87
N LYS A 67 3.70 -3.40 30.64
CA LYS A 67 3.04 -2.67 31.73
C LYS A 67 2.17 -3.59 32.59
N ARG A 68 1.49 -4.57 31.99
CA ARG A 68 0.74 -5.61 32.72
C ARG A 68 1.66 -6.39 33.65
N GLU A 69 2.82 -6.84 33.17
CA GLU A 69 3.81 -7.56 33.98
C GLU A 69 4.32 -6.71 35.15
N VAL A 70 4.68 -5.45 34.90
CA VAL A 70 5.12 -4.53 35.94
C VAL A 70 4.02 -4.26 36.98
N LEU A 71 2.76 -4.11 36.55
CA LEU A 71 1.62 -3.92 37.43
C LEU A 71 1.43 -5.14 38.34
N LEU A 72 1.49 -6.35 37.79
CA LEU A 72 1.39 -7.58 38.57
C LEU A 72 2.52 -7.72 39.60
N LEU A 73 3.76 -7.36 39.23
CA LEU A 73 4.88 -7.33 40.16
C LEU A 73 4.68 -6.29 41.26
N HIS A 74 4.21 -5.09 40.90
CA HIS A 74 3.90 -4.02 41.86
C HIS A 74 2.84 -4.45 42.87
N LEU A 75 1.74 -5.04 42.40
CA LEU A 75 0.66 -5.56 43.26
C LEU A 75 1.11 -6.74 44.14
N HIS A 76 2.11 -7.51 43.69
CA HIS A 76 2.68 -8.59 44.51
C HIS A 76 3.56 -8.02 45.63
N LEU A 77 4.42 -7.04 45.32
CA LEU A 77 5.27 -6.38 46.29
C LEU A 77 4.48 -5.56 47.32
N SER A 78 3.40 -4.91 46.88
CA SER A 78 2.51 -4.11 47.74
C SER A 78 1.74 -4.93 48.77
N GLN A 79 1.76 -6.26 48.69
CA GLN A 79 1.21 -7.14 49.74
C GLN A 79 2.10 -7.15 50.99
N SER A 80 3.41 -6.89 50.83
CA SER A 80 4.39 -6.97 51.91
C SER A 80 4.73 -5.60 52.50
N GLU A 81 4.62 -4.53 51.70
CA GLU A 81 5.02 -3.17 52.09
C GLU A 81 4.00 -2.14 51.58
N ALA A 82 3.65 -1.16 52.41
CA ALA A 82 2.68 -0.13 52.04
C ALA A 82 3.29 0.79 50.97
N VAL A 83 2.76 0.70 49.75
CA VAL A 83 3.14 1.58 48.64
C VAL A 83 2.56 2.98 48.85
N SER A 84 3.33 4.01 48.50
CA SER A 84 2.87 5.40 48.59
C SER A 84 1.73 5.68 47.60
N GLU A 85 0.75 6.46 48.05
CA GLU A 85 -0.45 6.79 47.28
C GLU A 85 -0.10 7.56 45.99
N GLU A 86 0.98 8.34 46.01
CA GLU A 86 1.49 9.09 44.86
C GLU A 86 1.95 8.17 43.73
N MET A 87 2.55 7.03 44.07
CA MET A 87 3.01 6.04 43.09
C MET A 87 1.83 5.36 42.39
N ASN A 88 0.76 5.05 43.13
CA ASN A 88 -0.45 4.46 42.58
C ASN A 88 -1.17 5.44 41.63
N GLN A 89 -1.23 6.73 41.98
CA GLN A 89 -1.80 7.76 41.10
C GLN A 89 -1.03 7.92 39.79
N VAL A 90 0.31 7.91 39.86
CA VAL A 90 1.17 7.97 38.66
C VAL A 90 0.95 6.75 37.76
N LEU A 91 0.93 5.54 38.33
CA LEU A 91 0.68 4.31 37.58
C LEU A 91 -0.72 4.31 36.93
N GLN A 92 -1.74 4.77 37.64
CA GLN A 92 -3.10 4.86 37.12
C GLN A 92 -3.19 5.89 35.98
N GLY A 93 -2.52 7.03 36.12
CA GLY A 93 -2.39 8.04 35.06
C GLY A 93 -1.74 7.46 33.81
N HIS A 94 -0.62 6.74 33.96
CA HIS A 94 0.02 6.08 32.83
C HIS A 94 -0.89 5.04 32.18
N LEU A 95 -1.53 4.15 32.93
CA LEU A 95 -2.44 3.14 32.37
C LEU A 95 -3.60 3.79 31.61
N SER A 96 -4.18 4.87 32.14
CA SER A 96 -5.29 5.58 31.49
C SER A 96 -4.95 6.11 30.10
N ALA A 97 -3.70 6.54 29.90
CA ALA A 97 -3.23 7.01 28.60
C ALA A 97 -3.19 5.88 27.54
N TRP A 98 -2.91 4.64 27.96
CA TRP A 98 -2.78 3.49 27.05
C TRP A 98 -4.10 2.74 26.84
N THR A 99 -4.98 2.73 27.83
CA THR A 99 -6.32 2.13 27.73
C THR A 99 -7.35 3.08 27.13
N GLY A 100 -7.06 4.38 27.05
CA GLY A 100 -7.95 5.39 26.46
C GLY A 100 -9.15 5.75 27.33
N GLY A 101 -9.11 5.41 28.63
CA GLY A 101 -10.23 5.58 29.55
C GLY A 101 -9.80 5.68 31.02
N LYS A 102 -10.77 5.93 31.90
CA LYS A 102 -10.51 5.87 33.35
C LYS A 102 -10.24 4.41 33.73
N VAL A 103 -9.11 4.20 34.39
CA VAL A 103 -8.66 2.89 34.83
C VAL A 103 -9.10 2.66 36.27
N SER A 104 -9.51 1.45 36.59
CA SER A 104 -9.88 1.05 37.96
C SER A 104 -8.73 1.29 38.96
N ALA A 105 -9.03 1.34 40.27
CA ALA A 105 -8.00 1.52 41.29
C ALA A 105 -6.97 0.38 41.24
N ILE A 106 -5.69 0.68 41.47
CA ILE A 106 -4.59 -0.29 41.45
C ILE A 106 -4.57 -1.07 42.77
N GLU A 107 -5.53 -1.98 42.91
CA GLU A 107 -5.70 -2.84 44.06
C GLU A 107 -5.91 -4.30 43.63
N ILE A 108 -5.52 -5.24 44.47
CA ILE A 108 -5.68 -6.68 44.21
C ILE A 108 -7.16 -7.06 44.01
N THR A 109 -8.07 -6.39 44.71
CA THR A 109 -9.53 -6.59 44.60
C THR A 109 -10.06 -6.20 43.22
N GLN A 110 -9.43 -5.22 42.57
CA GLN A 110 -9.77 -4.69 41.25
C GLN A 110 -8.93 -5.30 40.12
N LEU A 111 -8.01 -6.22 40.44
CA LEU A 111 -7.15 -6.87 39.45
C LEU A 111 -7.94 -7.50 38.28
N PRO A 112 -9.07 -8.19 38.48
CA PRO A 112 -9.87 -8.71 37.36
C PRO A 112 -10.37 -7.60 36.41
N ASN A 113 -10.79 -6.45 36.97
CA ASN A 113 -11.26 -5.30 36.19
C ASN A 113 -10.11 -4.66 35.41
N LEU A 114 -8.95 -4.45 36.06
CA LEU A 114 -7.73 -3.95 35.42
C LEU A 114 -7.28 -4.85 34.26
N MET A 115 -7.29 -6.17 34.45
CA MET A 115 -6.94 -7.12 33.40
C MET A 115 -7.93 -7.08 32.24
N SER A 116 -9.22 -6.92 32.52
CA SER A 116 -10.24 -6.75 31.48
C SER A 116 -10.04 -5.47 30.67
N GLU A 117 -9.75 -4.34 31.34
CA GLU A 117 -9.47 -3.05 30.69
C GLU A 117 -8.23 -3.13 29.78
N ILE A 118 -7.14 -3.75 30.26
CA ILE A 118 -5.92 -3.97 29.47
C ILE A 118 -6.20 -4.89 28.28
N ASN A 119 -6.91 -6.00 28.49
CA ASN A 119 -7.25 -6.94 27.41
C ASN A 119 -8.12 -6.26 26.35
N GLN A 120 -9.07 -5.42 26.75
CA GLN A 120 -9.90 -4.65 25.81
C GLN A 120 -9.05 -3.68 24.99
N ALA A 121 -8.13 -2.95 25.64
CA ALA A 121 -7.21 -2.06 24.94
C ALA A 121 -6.32 -2.82 23.94
N GLN A 122 -5.78 -3.98 24.33
CA GLN A 122 -5.01 -4.84 23.43
C GLN A 122 -5.83 -5.35 22.26
N THR A 123 -7.06 -5.79 22.49
CA THR A 123 -7.99 -6.20 21.41
C THR A 123 -8.24 -5.06 20.44
N ASN A 124 -8.41 -3.82 20.92
CA ASN A 124 -8.57 -2.66 20.05
C ASN A 124 -7.34 -2.42 19.15
N TYR A 125 -6.12 -2.54 19.70
CA TYR A 125 -4.91 -2.45 18.89
C TYR A 125 -4.78 -3.60 17.89
N ARG A 126 -5.12 -4.85 18.28
CA ARG A 126 -5.12 -6.01 17.37
C ARG A 126 -6.13 -5.84 16.22
N ASN A 127 -7.35 -5.40 16.53
CA ASN A 127 -8.35 -5.12 15.51
C ASN A 127 -7.90 -4.01 14.54
N ARG A 128 -7.14 -3.00 15.02
CA ARG A 128 -6.53 -1.98 14.16
C ARG A 128 -5.45 -2.58 13.26
N ILE A 129 -4.59 -3.45 13.79
CA ILE A 129 -3.59 -4.19 13.00
C ILE A 129 -4.28 -4.99 11.89
N ASP A 130 -5.33 -5.75 12.23
CA ASP A 130 -6.07 -6.56 11.27
C ASP A 130 -6.71 -5.70 10.18
N SER A 131 -7.28 -4.55 10.57
CA SER A 131 -7.90 -3.61 9.61
C SER A 131 -6.89 -3.08 8.61
N TYR A 132 -5.74 -2.55 9.07
CA TYR A 132 -4.67 -2.07 8.19
C TYR A 132 -4.05 -3.19 7.34
N TYR A 133 -3.99 -4.41 7.88
CA TYR A 133 -3.47 -5.57 7.15
C TYR A 133 -4.40 -5.95 5.99
N LEU A 134 -5.71 -6.01 6.24
CA LEU A 134 -6.72 -6.27 5.21
C LEU A 134 -6.73 -5.17 4.14
N GLU A 135 -6.65 -3.91 4.55
CA GLU A 135 -6.54 -2.77 3.63
C GLU A 135 -5.30 -2.89 2.75
N ASN A 136 -4.15 -3.30 3.31
CA ASN A 136 -2.93 -3.52 2.53
C ASN A 136 -3.02 -4.69 1.54
N LEU A 137 -3.80 -5.72 1.85
CA LEU A 137 -4.08 -6.79 0.90
C LEU A 137 -4.89 -6.27 -0.29
N GLU A 138 -5.94 -5.49 -0.02
CA GLU A 138 -6.76 -4.86 -1.06
C GLU A 138 -5.93 -3.90 -1.92
N VAL A 139 -5.13 -3.03 -1.29
CA VAL A 139 -4.20 -2.13 -1.98
C VAL A 139 -3.23 -2.91 -2.87
N THR A 140 -2.69 -4.04 -2.38
CA THR A 140 -1.77 -4.88 -3.15
C THR A 140 -2.46 -5.53 -4.36
N GLU A 141 -3.72 -5.95 -4.22
CA GLU A 141 -4.51 -6.48 -5.33
C GLU A 141 -4.76 -5.41 -6.40
N VAL A 142 -5.14 -4.20 -6.00
CA VAL A 142 -5.33 -3.06 -6.91
C VAL A 142 -4.03 -2.72 -7.62
N MET A 143 -2.90 -2.64 -6.89
CA MET A 143 -1.58 -2.39 -7.48
C MET A 143 -1.21 -3.45 -8.52
N SER A 144 -1.43 -4.74 -8.23
CA SER A 144 -1.20 -5.83 -9.18
C SER A 144 -1.99 -5.64 -10.48
N SER A 145 -3.27 -5.26 -10.37
CA SER A 145 -4.11 -4.99 -11.54
C SER A 145 -3.63 -3.77 -12.36
N LEU A 146 -3.06 -2.75 -11.71
CA LEU A 146 -2.49 -1.58 -12.36
C LEU A 146 -1.18 -1.94 -13.06
N GLU A 147 -0.33 -2.74 -12.43
CA GLU A 147 0.92 -3.23 -13.01
C GLU A 147 0.67 -4.05 -14.27
N GLU A 148 -0.35 -4.91 -14.29
CA GLU A 148 -0.77 -5.64 -15.48
C GLU A 148 -1.18 -4.69 -16.62
N LYS A 149 -2.01 -3.68 -16.30
CA LYS A 149 -2.40 -2.65 -17.29
C LYS A 149 -1.19 -1.88 -17.81
N ILE A 150 -0.27 -1.47 -16.94
CA ILE A 150 0.98 -0.80 -17.31
C ILE A 150 1.79 -1.68 -18.27
N ALA A 151 1.95 -2.96 -17.97
CA ALA A 151 2.67 -3.91 -18.83
C ALA A 151 2.01 -4.05 -20.21
N TRP A 152 0.68 -4.11 -20.25
CA TRP A 152 -0.09 -4.17 -21.48
C TRP A 152 0.09 -2.90 -22.35
N TYR A 153 -0.05 -1.71 -21.75
CA TYR A 153 0.15 -0.45 -22.46
C TYR A 153 1.60 -0.27 -22.95
N LYS A 154 2.60 -0.69 -22.16
CA LYS A 154 4.01 -0.72 -22.59
C LYS A 154 4.19 -1.60 -23.82
N SER A 155 3.60 -2.79 -23.81
CA SER A 155 3.67 -3.73 -24.93
C SER A 155 3.03 -3.17 -26.21
N ILE A 156 1.89 -2.48 -26.10
CA ILE A 156 1.23 -1.83 -27.23
C ILE A 156 2.04 -0.64 -27.75
N GLY A 157 2.57 0.19 -26.86
CA GLY A 157 3.43 1.31 -27.23
C GLY A 157 4.64 0.82 -28.05
N LEU A 158 5.31 -0.23 -27.58
CA LEU A 158 6.42 -0.86 -28.29
C LEU A 158 5.99 -1.45 -29.64
N PHE A 159 4.86 -2.15 -29.70
CA PHE A 159 4.33 -2.70 -30.95
C PHE A 159 4.07 -1.59 -31.98
N LEU A 160 3.41 -0.51 -31.58
CA LEU A 160 3.13 0.64 -32.44
C LEU A 160 4.41 1.29 -32.96
N GLN A 161 5.44 1.41 -32.11
CA GLN A 161 6.75 1.94 -32.51
C GLN A 161 7.45 1.04 -33.53
N VAL A 162 7.59 -0.25 -33.22
CA VAL A 162 8.27 -1.21 -34.10
C VAL A 162 7.54 -1.32 -35.43
N PHE A 163 6.22 -1.41 -35.41
CA PHE A 163 5.41 -1.47 -36.62
C PHE A 163 5.48 -0.17 -37.43
N GLY A 164 5.44 0.98 -36.76
CA GLY A 164 5.58 2.27 -37.41
C GLY A 164 6.94 2.44 -38.10
N LEU A 165 8.03 2.02 -37.43
CA LEU A 165 9.37 2.00 -38.03
C LEU A 165 9.46 1.01 -39.20
N ALA A 166 8.86 -0.18 -39.07
CA ALA A 166 8.83 -1.16 -40.15
C ALA A 166 8.10 -0.64 -41.40
N LEU A 167 7.00 0.12 -41.25
CA LEU A 167 6.30 0.75 -42.37
C LEU A 167 7.17 1.82 -43.07
N ILE A 168 7.90 2.61 -42.30
CA ILE A 168 8.83 3.61 -42.83
C ILE A 168 9.97 2.91 -43.60
N LEU A 169 10.56 1.87 -43.03
CA LEU A 169 11.63 1.07 -43.65
C LEU A 169 11.15 0.30 -44.89
N ALA A 170 9.95 -0.29 -44.84
CA ALA A 170 9.37 -1.04 -45.97
C ALA A 170 9.21 -0.14 -47.21
N ARG A 171 8.90 1.14 -47.01
CA ARG A 171 8.88 2.14 -48.08
C ARG A 171 10.28 2.37 -48.67
N ASP A 172 11.31 2.49 -47.83
CA ASP A 172 12.68 2.70 -48.31
C ASP A 172 13.23 1.46 -49.04
N LEU A 173 12.83 0.24 -48.64
CA LEU A 173 13.14 -1.02 -49.34
C LEU A 173 12.39 -1.17 -50.68
N ALA A 174 11.16 -0.65 -50.78
CA ALA A 174 10.38 -0.65 -52.03
C ALA A 174 10.93 0.34 -53.07
N ARG A 175 11.73 1.32 -52.64
CA ARG A 175 12.54 2.18 -53.51
C ARG A 175 13.88 1.50 -53.81
N LYS A 176 13.90 0.42 -54.60
CA LYS A 176 15.17 0.01 -55.25
C LYS A 176 15.56 1.07 -56.32
N PRO A 177 16.86 1.31 -56.54
CA PRO A 177 17.35 2.30 -57.52
C PRO A 177 16.91 1.97 -58.95
#